data_AF-A0A8B6G5Z0-F1
#
_entry.id   AF-A0A8B6G5Z0-F1
#
_cell.length_a   1.000
_cell.length_b   1.000
_cell.length_c   1.000
_cell.angle_alpha   90.00
_cell.angle_beta   90.00
_cell.angle_gamma   90.00
#
_symmetry.space_group_name_H-M   'P 1'
#
loop_
_entity.id
_entity.type
_entity.pdbx_description
1 polymer ?
#
loop_
_entity_poly.entity_id
_entity_poly.type
_entity_poly.pdbx_seq_one_letter_code
_entity_poly.pdbx_strand_id
1 'polypeptide(L)'
;MANMITSQSIENEPTIISEEEENYARMSLLLAGKSLSAVRALFDREFDPNCLHTSLRNASNKLQDLKHKRIINQAQWNLLFPHKSR
;
A
#
# COMPACT_ATOMS: atom_id res chain seq x y z
N MET A 1 -9.35 -48.57 38.78
CA MET A 1 -8.73 -47.33 38.26
C MET A 1 -9.52 -46.89 37.04
N ALA A 2 -10.45 -45.95 37.22
CA ALA A 2 -11.13 -45.28 36.14
C ALA A 2 -11.58 -43.92 36.69
N ASN A 3 -11.12 -42.83 36.09
CA ASN A 3 -11.83 -41.57 36.13
C ASN A 3 -11.66 -40.88 34.78
N MET A 4 -12.79 -40.72 34.11
CA MET A 4 -12.97 -40.00 32.86
C MET A 4 -13.20 -38.51 33.14
N ILE A 5 -13.11 -37.72 32.05
CA ILE A 5 -13.57 -36.33 31.86
C ILE A 5 -12.52 -35.31 32.37
N THR A 6 -11.96 -34.46 31.51
CA THR A 6 -12.66 -33.28 30.97
C THR A 6 -12.32 -32.98 29.51
N SER A 7 -13.35 -33.05 28.67
CA SER A 7 -13.38 -32.38 27.36
C SER A 7 -13.36 -30.88 27.59
N GLN A 8 -12.29 -30.22 27.16
CA GLN A 8 -12.21 -28.76 27.11
C GLN A 8 -12.93 -28.30 25.84
N SER A 9 -14.19 -27.91 26.00
CA SER A 9 -14.93 -27.17 24.99
C SER A 9 -14.21 -25.82 24.80
N ILE A 10 -13.64 -25.62 23.61
CA ILE A 10 -13.22 -24.30 23.16
C ILE A 10 -14.50 -23.55 22.79
N GLU A 11 -15.07 -22.86 23.78
CA GLU A 11 -16.11 -21.87 23.53
C GLU A 11 -15.45 -20.67 22.84
N ASN A 12 -15.71 -20.51 21.53
CA ASN A 12 -15.43 -19.27 20.82
C ASN A 12 -16.36 -18.19 21.38
N GLU A 13 -15.89 -17.48 22.39
CA GLU A 13 -16.53 -16.30 22.96
C GLU A 13 -16.68 -15.23 21.85
N PRO A 14 -17.90 -14.73 21.58
CA PRO A 14 -18.10 -13.70 20.57
C PRO A 14 -17.44 -12.42 21.07
N THR A 15 -16.34 -12.02 20.43
CA THR A 15 -15.68 -10.75 20.73
C THR A 15 -16.69 -9.62 20.51
N ILE A 16 -17.22 -9.04 21.59
CA ILE A 16 -18.12 -7.89 21.52
C ILE A 16 -17.28 -6.69 21.10
N ILE A 17 -17.24 -6.43 19.79
CA ILE A 17 -16.58 -5.25 19.22
C ILE A 17 -17.42 -4.04 19.63
N SER A 18 -16.77 -3.00 20.18
CA SER A 18 -17.46 -1.75 20.52
C SER A 18 -17.96 -1.05 19.25
N GLU A 19 -19.04 -0.27 19.36
CA GLU A 19 -19.55 0.53 18.23
C GLU A 19 -18.46 1.45 17.65
N GLU A 20 -17.56 1.96 18.49
CA GLU A 20 -16.47 2.83 18.08
C GLU A 20 -15.40 2.08 17.28
N GLU A 21 -15.08 0.85 17.65
CA GLU A 21 -14.13 0.01 16.94
C GLU A 21 -14.68 -0.49 15.60
N GLU A 22 -15.98 -0.78 15.53
CA GLU A 22 -16.65 -1.09 14.26
C GLU A 22 -16.67 0.15 13.33
N ASN A 23 -16.97 1.33 13.86
CA ASN A 23 -16.95 2.58 13.11
C ASN A 23 -15.54 2.92 12.61
N TYR A 24 -14.52 2.69 13.43
CA TYR A 24 -13.13 2.87 13.04
C TYR A 24 -12.72 1.92 11.90
N ALA A 25 -13.12 0.64 11.97
CA ALA A 25 -12.86 -0.33 10.91
C ALA A 25 -13.56 0.06 9.59
N ARG A 26 -14.84 0.45 9.66
CA ARG A 26 -15.62 0.93 8.50
C ARG A 26 -15.00 2.19 7.89
N MET A 27 -14.57 3.14 8.72
CA MET A 27 -13.91 4.37 8.27
C MET A 27 -12.55 4.07 7.64
N SER A 28 -11.77 3.15 8.21
CA SER A 28 -10.51 2.69 7.65
C SER A 28 -10.70 2.02 6.27
N LEU A 29 -11.77 1.22 6.08
CA LEU A 29 -12.10 0.62 4.79
C LEU A 29 -12.58 1.65 3.76
N LEU A 30 -13.43 2.60 4.17
CA LEU A 30 -13.87 3.72 3.32
C LEU A 30 -12.69 4.58 2.88
N LEU A 31 -11.78 4.87 3.81
CA LEU A 31 -10.55 5.57 3.52
C LEU A 31 -9.62 4.70 2.67
N ALA A 32 -9.44 3.40 2.92
CA ALA A 32 -8.61 2.54 2.06
C ALA A 32 -9.11 2.51 0.61
N GLY A 33 -10.43 2.38 0.40
CA GLY A 33 -11.04 2.38 -0.93
C GLY A 33 -11.01 3.73 -1.64
N LYS A 34 -11.12 4.85 -0.90
CA LYS A 34 -11.08 6.22 -1.47
C LYS A 34 -9.69 6.83 -1.49
N SER A 35 -8.79 6.37 -0.63
CA SER A 35 -7.45 6.94 -0.43
C SER A 35 -6.57 6.65 -1.61
N LEU A 36 -6.66 5.48 -2.27
CA LEU A 36 -5.86 5.26 -3.46
C LEU A 36 -6.24 6.23 -4.58
N SER A 37 -7.54 6.50 -4.77
CA SER A 37 -8.01 7.51 -5.73
C SER A 37 -7.66 8.94 -5.30
N ALA A 38 -7.74 9.27 -4.01
CA ALA A 38 -7.36 10.60 -3.51
C ALA A 38 -5.84 10.85 -3.55
N VAL A 39 -5.05 9.84 -3.20
CA VAL A 39 -3.58 9.84 -3.32
C VAL A 39 -3.19 9.91 -4.79
N ARG A 40 -3.89 9.19 -5.67
CA ARG A 40 -3.65 9.27 -7.11
C ARG A 40 -4.05 10.62 -7.68
N ALA A 41 -5.16 11.22 -7.26
CA ALA A 41 -5.54 12.58 -7.66
C ALA A 41 -4.53 13.63 -7.17
N LEU A 42 -4.01 13.48 -5.95
CA LEU A 42 -2.93 14.34 -5.44
C LEU A 42 -1.64 14.13 -6.23
N PHE A 43 -1.29 12.87 -6.52
CA PHE A 43 -0.13 12.53 -7.32
C PHE A 43 -0.25 13.10 -8.73
N ASP A 44 -1.39 12.93 -9.40
CA ASP A 44 -1.64 13.47 -10.74
C ASP A 44 -1.65 15.01 -10.73
N ARG A 45 -2.02 15.66 -9.63
CA ARG A 45 -1.91 17.12 -9.47
C ARG A 45 -0.46 17.59 -9.40
N GLU A 46 0.37 16.91 -8.61
CA GLU A 46 1.78 17.29 -8.40
C GLU A 46 2.67 16.81 -9.57
N PHE A 47 2.28 15.70 -10.20
CA PHE A 47 2.97 15.04 -11.30
C PHE A 47 1.97 14.81 -12.43
N ASP A 48 1.62 15.90 -13.14
CA ASP A 48 0.71 15.83 -14.28
C ASP A 48 1.17 14.72 -15.24
N PRO A 49 0.34 13.71 -15.51
CA PRO A 49 0.70 12.59 -16.37
C PRO A 49 1.11 13.05 -17.78
N ASN A 50 0.61 14.19 -18.26
CA ASN A 50 1.00 14.77 -19.54
C ASN A 50 2.42 15.35 -19.53
N CYS A 51 2.90 15.76 -18.35
CA CYS A 51 4.22 16.35 -18.13
C CYS A 51 5.19 15.40 -17.42
N LEU A 52 4.75 14.19 -17.07
CA LEU A 52 5.52 13.22 -16.29
C LEU A 52 6.88 12.91 -16.92
N HIS A 53 6.94 12.78 -18.25
CA HIS A 53 8.21 12.57 -18.97
C HIS A 53 9.20 13.73 -18.75
N THR A 54 8.71 14.97 -18.76
CA THR A 54 9.53 16.17 -18.51
C THR A 54 9.99 16.22 -17.05
N SER A 55 9.11 15.92 -16.11
CA SER A 55 9.44 15.86 -14.68
C SER A 55 10.48 14.76 -14.37
N LEU A 56 10.32 13.57 -14.96
CA LEU A 56 11.30 12.48 -14.84
C LEU A 56 12.63 12.83 -15.48
N ARG A 57 12.63 13.52 -16.63
CA ARG A 57 13.86 14.01 -17.27
C ARG A 57 14.58 15.04 -16.41
N ASN A 58 13.85 15.99 -15.82
CA ASN A 58 14.43 17.01 -14.94
C ASN A 58 15.01 16.40 -13.65
N ALA A 59 14.40 15.32 -13.15
CA ALA A 59 14.87 14.58 -11.97
C ALA A 59 15.89 13.47 -12.28
N SER A 60 16.35 13.30 -13.54
CA SER A 60 17.10 12.11 -13.96
C SER A 60 18.37 11.88 -13.13
N ASN A 61 19.13 12.94 -12.86
CA ASN A 61 20.39 12.85 -12.11
C ASN A 61 20.13 12.37 -10.67
N LYS A 62 19.09 12.92 -10.03
CA LYS A 62 18.69 12.52 -8.67
C LYS A 62 18.21 11.08 -8.64
N LEU A 63 17.42 10.67 -9.63
CA LEU A 63 16.96 9.28 -9.75
C LEU A 63 18.13 8.32 -9.98
N GLN A 64 19.11 8.70 -10.79
CA GLN A 64 20.32 7.91 -11.06
C GLN A 64 21.19 7.76 -9.80
N ASP A 65 21.34 8.82 -9.01
CA ASP A 65 22.01 8.76 -7.71
C ASP A 65 21.29 7.82 -6.74
N LEU A 66 19.96 7.88 -6.70
CA LEU A 66 19.15 6.99 -5.87
C LEU A 66 19.26 5.52 -6.32
N LYS A 67 19.37 5.27 -7.63
CA LYS A 67 19.67 3.94 -8.18
C LYS A 67 21.05 3.46 -7.76
N HIS A 68 22.07 4.32 -7.84
CA HIS A 68 23.43 3.97 -7.42
C HIS A 68 23.50 3.65 -5.92
N LYS A 69 22.75 4.40 -5.10
CA LYS A 69 22.56 4.16 -3.66
C LYS A 69 21.69 2.95 -3.34
N ARG A 70 21.18 2.24 -4.36
CA ARG A 70 20.26 1.08 -4.26
C ARG A 70 18.96 1.37 -3.50
N ILE A 71 18.56 2.64 -3.41
CA ILE A 71 17.26 3.04 -2.87
C ILE A 71 16.16 2.72 -3.90
N ILE A 72 16.47 2.95 -5.18
CA ILE A 72 15.64 2.49 -6.30
C ILE A 72 16.27 1.21 -6.86
N ASN A 73 15.52 0.11 -6.82
CA ASN A 73 15.97 -1.16 -7.37
C ASN A 73 15.72 -1.25 -8.89
N GLN A 74 16.27 -2.27 -9.55
CA GLN A 74 16.16 -2.41 -11.01
C GLN A 74 14.72 -2.62 -11.49
N ALA A 75 13.87 -3.30 -10.72
CA ALA A 75 12.45 -3.48 -11.07
C ALA A 75 11.69 -2.13 -11.04
N GLN A 76 11.88 -1.35 -9.99
CA GLN A 76 11.33 0.01 -9.87
C GLN A 76 11.87 0.94 -10.96
N TRP A 77 13.15 0.83 -11.29
CA TRP A 77 13.76 1.59 -12.38
C TRP A 77 13.10 1.29 -13.73
N ASN A 78 12.82 0.03 -14.01
CA ASN A 78 12.18 -0.39 -15.25
C ASN A 78 10.71 0.09 -15.36
N LEU A 79 10.04 0.32 -14.23
CA LEU A 79 8.71 0.95 -14.20
C LEU A 79 8.77 2.45 -14.51
N LEU A 80 9.82 3.14 -14.04
CA LEU A 80 10.02 4.57 -14.27
C LEU A 80 10.52 4.87 -15.69
N PHE A 81 11.45 4.05 -16.18
CA PHE A 81 12.08 4.16 -17.50
C PHE A 81 11.97 2.82 -18.22
N PRO A 82 10.81 2.51 -18.82
CA PRO A 82 10.65 1.27 -19.57
C PRO A 82 11.64 1.27 -20.74
N HIS A 83 12.38 0.18 -20.88
CA HIS A 83 13.13 -0.07 -22.11
C HIS A 83 12.11 -0.11 -23.24
N LYS A 84 12.22 0.81 -24.21
CA LYS A 84 11.46 0.68 -25.46
C LYS A 84 11.89 -0.64 -26.09
N SER A 85 11.00 -1.64 -26.13
CA SER A 85 11.27 -2.82 -26.94
C SER A 85 11.35 -2.34 -28.39
N ARG A 86 12.45 -2.65 -29.06
CA ARG A 86 12.58 -2.48 -30.51
C ARG A 86 11.65 -3.44 -31.22
#